data_AF-A0AAW0D992-F1
#
_entry.id   AF-A0AAW0D992-F1
#
_cell.length_a   1.000
_cell.length_b   1.000
_cell.length_c   1.000
_cell.angle_alpha   90.00
_cell.angle_beta   90.00
_cell.angle_gamma   90.00
#
_symmetry.space_group_name_H-M   'P 1'
#
loop_
_entity.id
_entity.type
_entity.pdbx_description
1 polymer ?
#
loop_
_entity_poly.entity_id
_entity_poly.type
_entity_poly.pdbx_seq_one_letter_code
_entity_poly.pdbx_strand_id
1 'polypeptide(L)'
;MSMFKSVSLVVFALIALASARTQLTDGTAGKAVSGPGYTTMGALQWQSSGILWDGCSDSAAHPIDISTCFALQLSADPAKDLQDSKSDSPRQRIEFLTRGAADGTSWQYQWKYYLSSQTGTTNHFFHLMQILTRGGSVGPVITLDAVAGKVSIQDIVRGCPSNGCPSIPLKSFTDKTTIHSMTVKYGPQGSVKYTVKDAATGKTLLTYSATGSMGTESTSLKFGMYRLAVSGMTAASATVGDFSYKQL
;
A
#
# COMPACT_ATOMS: atom_id res chain seq x y z
N MET A 1 62.72 30.14 -13.56
CA MET A 1 61.51 30.25 -14.41
C MET A 1 60.51 29.24 -13.90
N SER A 2 59.47 29.72 -13.22
CA SER A 2 58.48 28.89 -12.51
C SER A 2 57.40 28.36 -13.46
N MET A 3 57.04 27.10 -13.23
CA MET A 3 55.91 26.34 -13.77
C MET A 3 54.59 27.10 -13.74
N PHE A 4 53.71 26.84 -14.72
CA PHE A 4 52.29 26.54 -14.48
C PHE A 4 51.77 25.60 -15.57
N LYS A 5 51.36 24.38 -15.18
CA LYS A 5 50.59 23.46 -16.02
C LYS A 5 49.10 23.70 -15.75
N SER A 6 48.36 24.15 -16.76
CA SER A 6 46.90 24.25 -16.69
C SER A 6 46.28 22.85 -16.65
N VAL A 7 45.54 22.57 -15.58
CA VAL A 7 44.66 21.41 -15.48
C VAL A 7 43.25 21.87 -15.85
N SER A 8 42.74 21.46 -17.00
CA SER A 8 41.34 21.66 -17.37
C SER A 8 40.45 20.71 -16.60
N LEU A 9 39.64 21.26 -15.69
CA LEU A 9 38.61 20.53 -14.95
C LEU A 9 37.40 20.34 -15.88
N VAL A 10 37.15 19.11 -16.33
CA VAL A 10 35.92 18.76 -17.06
C VAL A 10 34.84 18.46 -16.03
N VAL A 11 33.87 19.38 -15.88
CA VAL A 11 32.68 19.18 -15.04
C VAL A 11 31.63 18.45 -15.89
N PHE A 12 31.45 17.15 -15.65
CA PHE A 12 30.30 16.42 -16.16
C PHE A 12 29.07 16.80 -15.33
N ALA A 13 28.19 17.64 -15.88
CA ALA A 13 26.86 17.85 -15.33
C ALA A 13 26.02 16.58 -15.54
N LEU A 14 25.88 15.77 -14.49
CA LEU A 14 24.88 14.71 -14.43
C LEU A 14 23.50 15.37 -14.35
N ILE A 15 22.86 15.57 -15.51
CA ILE A 15 21.44 15.90 -15.56
C ILE A 15 20.70 14.63 -15.17
N ALA A 16 20.21 14.57 -13.93
CA ALA A 16 19.27 13.55 -13.51
C ALA A 16 17.99 13.72 -14.35
N LEU A 17 17.76 12.82 -15.30
CA LEU A 17 16.48 12.67 -15.97
C LEU A 17 15.48 12.25 -14.88
N ALA A 18 14.65 13.18 -14.43
CA ALA A 18 13.50 12.83 -13.60
C ALA A 18 12.61 11.90 -14.44
N SER A 19 12.39 10.67 -13.97
CA SER A 19 11.44 9.76 -14.61
C SER A 19 10.09 10.46 -14.73
N ALA A 20 9.60 10.61 -15.96
CA ALA A 20 8.33 11.26 -16.22
C ALA A 20 7.20 10.46 -15.55
N ARG A 21 6.49 11.11 -14.63
CA ARG A 21 5.30 10.56 -13.98
C ARG A 21 4.08 10.84 -14.84
N THR A 22 3.19 9.87 -14.94
CA THR A 22 1.87 10.05 -15.56
C THR A 22 0.81 10.13 -14.47
N GLN A 23 0.10 11.25 -14.38
CA GLN A 23 -1.03 11.36 -13.47
C GLN A 23 -2.23 10.57 -14.02
N LEU A 24 -2.73 9.61 -13.25
CA LEU A 24 -3.89 8.79 -13.60
C LEU A 24 -5.18 9.35 -13.01
N THR A 25 -5.11 9.95 -11.82
CA THR A 25 -6.24 10.62 -11.17
C THR A 25 -5.75 11.86 -10.40
N ASP A 26 -6.64 12.84 -10.23
CA ASP A 26 -6.34 14.14 -9.60
C ASP A 26 -7.17 14.42 -8.33
N GLY A 27 -7.98 13.45 -7.88
CA GLY A 27 -8.82 13.57 -6.69
C GLY A 27 -10.10 14.38 -6.89
N THR A 28 -10.40 14.86 -8.10
CA THR A 28 -11.53 15.78 -8.33
C THR A 28 -12.85 15.09 -8.68
N ALA A 29 -12.85 13.78 -8.91
CA ALA A 29 -14.00 13.05 -9.42
C ALA A 29 -15.22 13.00 -8.46
N GLY A 30 -15.05 13.36 -7.19
CA GLY A 30 -16.09 13.28 -6.16
C GLY A 30 -16.60 11.85 -5.88
N LYS A 31 -15.91 10.85 -6.45
CA LYS A 31 -16.11 9.41 -6.29
C LYS A 31 -14.82 8.67 -6.60
N ALA A 32 -14.74 7.39 -6.20
CA ALA A 32 -13.65 6.53 -6.66
C ALA A 32 -13.78 6.19 -8.15
N VAL A 33 -12.72 6.42 -8.92
CA VAL A 33 -12.55 5.93 -10.30
C VAL A 33 -11.71 4.66 -10.29
N SER A 34 -11.86 3.83 -11.32
CA SER A 34 -11.13 2.55 -11.44
C SER A 34 -10.48 2.45 -12.80
N GLY A 35 -9.35 1.74 -12.85
CA GLY A 35 -8.66 1.46 -14.10
C GLY A 35 -7.80 0.22 -14.03
N PRO A 36 -7.30 -0.23 -15.18
CA PRO A 36 -6.32 -1.30 -15.23
C PRO A 36 -4.95 -0.84 -14.70
N GLY A 37 -4.24 -1.75 -14.02
CA GLY A 37 -2.83 -1.60 -13.62
C GLY A 37 -1.83 -2.21 -14.63
N TYR A 38 -2.27 -2.44 -15.87
CA TYR A 38 -1.57 -3.26 -16.88
C TYR A 38 -0.18 -2.76 -17.32
N THR A 39 0.25 -1.55 -16.93
CA THR A 39 1.52 -0.98 -17.38
C THR A 39 2.70 -1.39 -16.48
N THR A 40 2.58 -1.23 -15.16
CA THR A 40 3.73 -1.35 -14.22
C THR A 40 3.56 -2.38 -13.09
N MET A 41 2.33 -2.90 -12.86
CA MET A 41 2.05 -3.87 -11.78
C MET A 41 1.24 -5.10 -12.25
N GLY A 42 1.22 -5.40 -13.55
CA GLY A 42 0.56 -6.59 -14.10
C GLY A 42 -0.97 -6.53 -14.03
N ALA A 43 -1.62 -7.66 -13.73
CA ALA A 43 -3.08 -7.83 -13.78
C ALA A 43 -3.85 -7.20 -12.59
N LEU A 44 -3.26 -6.23 -11.89
CA LEU A 44 -3.96 -5.49 -10.84
C LEU A 44 -4.99 -4.54 -11.46
N GLN A 45 -6.10 -4.35 -10.74
CA GLN A 45 -6.96 -3.19 -10.92
C GLN A 45 -6.61 -2.17 -9.84
N TRP A 46 -6.92 -0.90 -10.07
CA TRP A 46 -6.82 0.12 -9.03
C TRP A 46 -8.16 0.85 -8.85
N GLN A 47 -8.37 1.39 -7.65
CA GLN A 47 -9.46 2.27 -7.29
C GLN A 47 -8.88 3.50 -6.62
N SER A 48 -9.21 4.70 -7.09
CA SER A 48 -8.66 5.95 -6.56
C SER A 48 -9.74 7.01 -6.44
N SER A 49 -9.82 7.64 -5.27
CA SER A 49 -10.55 8.88 -5.04
C SER A 49 -9.63 10.07 -4.79
N GLY A 50 -8.31 9.86 -4.69
CA GLY A 50 -7.30 10.92 -4.52
C GLY A 50 -6.40 11.08 -5.73
N ILE A 51 -5.16 11.50 -5.50
CA ILE A 51 -4.18 11.72 -6.56
C ILE A 51 -3.32 10.47 -6.73
N LEU A 52 -3.33 9.90 -7.94
CA LEU A 52 -2.59 8.70 -8.31
C LEU A 52 -1.69 8.99 -9.50
N TRP A 53 -0.41 8.65 -9.39
CA TRP A 53 0.56 8.70 -10.49
C TRP A 53 1.13 7.32 -10.79
N ASP A 54 1.33 7.01 -12.07
CA ASP A 54 2.24 5.96 -12.54
C ASP A 54 3.66 6.56 -12.61
N GLY A 55 4.59 6.03 -11.80
CA GLY A 55 5.97 6.50 -11.65
C GLY A 55 6.37 6.99 -10.23
N CYS A 56 7.66 6.89 -9.92
CA CYS A 56 8.23 7.15 -8.58
C CYS A 56 8.66 8.60 -8.37
N SER A 57 8.65 9.07 -7.12
CA SER A 57 9.06 10.43 -6.70
C SER A 57 10.25 10.22 -5.81
N ASP A 58 11.28 9.67 -6.42
CA ASP A 58 12.49 9.45 -5.68
C ASP A 58 13.13 10.82 -5.53
N SER A 59 13.42 11.17 -4.29
CA SER A 59 14.30 12.29 -3.99
C SER A 59 15.62 11.72 -3.49
N ALA A 60 16.73 12.38 -3.77
CA ALA A 60 18.04 11.95 -3.26
C ALA A 60 18.08 11.87 -1.72
N ALA A 61 17.18 12.58 -1.02
CA ALA A 61 17.07 12.58 0.44
C ALA A 61 16.29 11.36 0.99
N HIS A 62 15.40 10.77 0.20
CA HIS A 62 14.59 9.61 0.59
C HIS A 62 14.51 8.65 -0.60
N PRO A 63 15.55 7.83 -0.83
CA PRO A 63 15.53 6.85 -1.91
C PRO A 63 14.44 5.81 -1.62
N ILE A 64 13.42 5.78 -2.46
CA ILE A 64 12.39 4.76 -2.44
C ILE A 64 12.94 3.59 -3.29
N ASP A 65 13.14 2.44 -2.66
CA ASP A 65 13.65 1.24 -3.33
C ASP A 65 12.49 0.50 -4.01
N ILE A 66 11.81 1.13 -4.98
CA ILE A 66 10.72 0.52 -5.75
C ILE A 66 10.94 0.84 -7.22
N SER A 67 11.17 -0.18 -8.05
CA SER A 67 11.58 0.00 -9.44
C SER A 67 10.42 0.35 -10.37
N THR A 68 9.30 -0.37 -10.27
CA THR A 68 8.05 -0.06 -10.97
C THR A 68 7.01 0.31 -9.94
N CYS A 69 6.56 1.57 -9.94
CA CYS A 69 5.74 2.04 -8.83
C CYS A 69 4.64 3.01 -9.23
N PHE A 70 3.70 3.16 -8.30
CA PHE A 70 2.70 4.20 -8.28
C PHE A 70 2.88 5.03 -7.03
N ALA A 71 2.72 6.34 -7.18
CA ALA A 71 2.64 7.26 -6.04
C ALA A 71 1.19 7.62 -5.75
N LEU A 72 0.87 7.67 -4.46
CA LEU A 72 -0.46 7.80 -3.93
C LEU A 72 -0.48 9.00 -2.99
N GLN A 73 -1.43 9.92 -3.16
CA GLN A 73 -1.64 11.03 -2.23
C GLN A 73 -3.12 11.21 -1.90
N LEU A 74 -3.40 11.31 -0.59
CA LEU A 74 -4.71 11.61 -0.03
C LEU A 74 -4.65 12.90 0.78
N SER A 75 -5.68 13.73 0.64
CA SER A 75 -5.82 15.04 1.28
C SER A 75 -5.97 14.95 2.80
N ALA A 76 -5.44 15.96 3.50
CA ALA A 76 -5.72 16.20 4.93
C ALA A 76 -7.14 16.75 5.19
N ASP A 77 -7.77 17.29 4.15
CA ASP A 77 -9.14 17.82 4.21
C ASP A 77 -10.14 16.66 4.12
N PRO A 78 -10.96 16.41 5.17
CA PRO A 78 -11.91 15.30 5.18
C PRO A 78 -13.06 15.47 4.19
N ALA A 79 -13.22 16.65 3.56
CA ALA A 79 -14.21 16.88 2.51
C ALA A 79 -13.66 16.62 1.09
N LYS A 80 -12.36 16.33 0.96
CA LYS A 80 -11.69 16.07 -0.33
C LYS A 80 -11.35 14.59 -0.51
N ASP A 81 -11.09 14.22 -1.76
CA ASP A 81 -10.70 12.89 -2.20
C ASP A 81 -11.68 11.78 -1.78
N LEU A 82 -12.97 12.10 -1.70
CA LEU A 82 -13.97 11.19 -1.19
C LEU A 82 -14.35 10.12 -2.23
N GLN A 83 -14.33 8.86 -1.81
CA GLN A 83 -14.86 7.75 -2.62
C GLN A 83 -16.37 7.92 -2.87
N ASP A 84 -17.05 8.52 -1.89
CA ASP A 84 -18.49 8.74 -1.83
C ASP A 84 -18.73 10.01 -1.01
N SER A 85 -18.99 11.10 -1.73
CA SER A 85 -19.20 12.43 -1.16
C SER A 85 -20.53 12.60 -0.42
N LYS A 86 -21.43 11.62 -0.51
CA LYS A 86 -22.77 11.67 0.12
C LYS A 86 -22.93 10.68 1.28
N SER A 87 -21.85 10.03 1.70
CA SER A 87 -21.89 9.03 2.77
C SER A 87 -21.76 9.67 4.16
N ASP A 88 -22.55 9.18 5.12
CA ASP A 88 -22.38 9.49 6.56
C ASP A 88 -21.09 8.88 7.14
N SER A 89 -20.39 8.07 6.36
CA SER A 89 -19.08 7.50 6.67
C SER A 89 -18.14 7.81 5.50
N PRO A 90 -17.70 9.08 5.35
CA PRO A 90 -16.88 9.51 4.21
C PRO A 90 -15.51 8.84 4.26
N ARG A 91 -15.00 8.42 3.10
CA ARG A 91 -13.77 7.62 3.01
C ARG A 91 -12.91 8.11 1.87
N GLN A 92 -11.61 8.03 2.05
CA GLN A 92 -10.62 8.26 1.01
C GLN A 92 -9.94 6.95 0.67
N ARG A 93 -9.75 6.65 -0.61
CA ARG A 93 -9.04 5.44 -1.06
C ARG A 93 -8.12 5.69 -2.24
N ILE A 94 -6.98 5.02 -2.22
CA ILE A 94 -6.21 4.66 -3.39
C ILE A 94 -5.71 3.23 -3.15
N GLU A 95 -6.31 2.24 -3.78
CA GLU A 95 -6.00 0.83 -3.55
C GLU A 95 -5.85 0.07 -4.86
N PHE A 96 -4.91 -0.88 -4.87
CA PHE A 96 -4.76 -1.89 -5.90
C PHE A 96 -5.41 -3.18 -5.42
N LEU A 97 -5.99 -3.94 -6.35
CA LEU A 97 -6.63 -5.20 -6.05
C LEU A 97 -6.32 -6.27 -7.10
N THR A 98 -6.13 -7.50 -6.63
CA THR A 98 -6.07 -8.67 -7.50
C THR A 98 -7.45 -9.00 -8.03
N ARG A 99 -7.51 -9.77 -9.11
CA ARG A 99 -8.74 -10.47 -9.49
C ARG A 99 -9.24 -11.31 -8.31
N GLY A 100 -10.57 -11.44 -8.20
CA GLY A 100 -11.19 -12.37 -7.26
C GLY A 100 -10.73 -13.80 -7.54
N ALA A 101 -10.12 -14.43 -6.55
CA ALA A 101 -9.71 -15.82 -6.57
C ALA A 101 -10.84 -16.71 -6.07
N ALA A 102 -10.96 -17.89 -6.69
CA ALA A 102 -11.91 -18.92 -6.30
C ALA A 102 -11.43 -19.67 -5.05
N ASP A 103 -12.40 -20.26 -4.34
CA ASP A 103 -12.13 -21.07 -3.14
C ASP A 103 -11.24 -22.28 -3.45
N GLY A 104 -10.39 -22.65 -2.50
CA GLY A 104 -9.43 -23.74 -2.63
C GLY A 104 -8.15 -23.38 -3.37
N THR A 105 -8.11 -22.25 -4.11
CA THR A 105 -6.89 -21.82 -4.81
C THR A 105 -5.85 -21.25 -3.85
N SER A 106 -4.58 -21.54 -4.13
CA SER A 106 -3.45 -21.02 -3.36
C SER A 106 -2.63 -20.06 -4.19
N TRP A 107 -2.20 -18.96 -3.59
CA TRP A 107 -1.46 -17.90 -4.26
C TRP A 107 -0.31 -17.43 -3.38
N GLN A 108 0.77 -17.06 -4.05
CA GLN A 108 1.85 -16.28 -3.46
C GLN A 108 1.88 -14.90 -4.10
N TYR A 109 1.94 -13.87 -3.27
CA TYR A 109 2.02 -12.47 -3.64
C TYR A 109 3.24 -11.82 -3.00
N GLN A 110 3.85 -10.88 -3.72
CA GLN A 110 4.87 -10.00 -3.19
C GLN A 110 4.69 -8.59 -3.77
N TRP A 111 4.93 -7.57 -2.94
CA TRP A 111 4.98 -6.17 -3.37
C TRP A 111 5.89 -5.37 -2.45
N LYS A 112 6.31 -4.20 -2.91
CA LYS A 112 6.97 -3.20 -2.06
C LYS A 112 6.02 -2.06 -1.72
N TYR A 113 6.22 -1.49 -0.55
CA TYR A 113 5.40 -0.41 -0.02
C TYR A 113 6.30 0.62 0.68
N TYR A 114 6.04 1.90 0.48
CA TYR A 114 6.63 2.99 1.24
C TYR A 114 5.50 3.85 1.80
N LEU A 115 5.54 4.17 3.09
CA LEU A 115 4.62 5.11 3.74
C LEU A 115 5.41 6.30 4.26
N SER A 116 5.04 7.52 3.84
CA SER A 116 5.66 8.74 4.36
C SER A 116 5.34 8.94 5.84
N SER A 117 6.32 9.36 6.64
CA SER A 117 6.10 9.73 8.06
C SER A 117 5.25 10.98 8.25
N GLN A 118 5.02 11.76 7.17
CA GLN A 118 4.01 12.82 7.17
C GLN A 118 2.59 12.27 7.27
N THR A 119 2.41 10.96 6.99
CA THR A 119 1.15 10.25 7.20
C THR A 119 0.92 10.03 8.68
N GLY A 120 0.04 10.82 9.26
CA GLY A 120 -0.52 10.59 10.58
C GLY A 120 -1.68 9.60 10.56
N THR A 121 -2.01 9.09 11.73
CA THR A 121 -3.08 8.11 11.96
C THR A 121 -4.06 8.64 12.99
N THR A 122 -5.33 8.24 12.90
CA THR A 122 -6.38 8.59 13.88
C THR A 122 -6.79 7.34 14.67
N ASN A 123 -7.87 7.42 15.45
CA ASN A 123 -8.48 6.26 16.11
C ASN A 123 -9.51 5.53 15.21
N HIS A 124 -9.61 5.91 13.95
CA HIS A 124 -10.50 5.28 12.96
C HIS A 124 -9.70 4.42 11.98
N PHE A 125 -10.38 3.53 11.25
CA PHE A 125 -9.72 2.60 10.34
C PHE A 125 -8.87 3.33 9.30
N PHE A 126 -7.73 2.71 8.99
CA PHE A 126 -6.85 3.08 7.89
C PHE A 126 -6.12 1.83 7.40
N HIS A 127 -6.71 1.17 6.41
CA HIS A 127 -6.17 -0.04 5.81
C HIS A 127 -5.01 0.28 4.85
N LEU A 128 -3.90 -0.43 5.05
CA LEU A 128 -2.74 -0.48 4.16
C LEU A 128 -2.77 -1.73 3.26
N MET A 129 -3.37 -2.80 3.76
CA MET A 129 -3.61 -4.07 3.06
C MET A 129 -4.89 -4.71 3.59
N GLN A 130 -5.62 -5.42 2.73
CA GLN A 130 -6.73 -6.27 3.14
C GLN A 130 -6.85 -7.52 2.27
N ILE A 131 -7.23 -8.65 2.88
CA ILE A 131 -7.88 -9.75 2.18
C ILE A 131 -9.38 -9.46 2.24
N LEU A 132 -10.00 -9.19 1.10
CA LEU A 132 -11.42 -8.82 1.00
C LEU A 132 -12.22 -9.95 0.34
N THR A 133 -13.25 -10.46 1.03
CA THR A 133 -14.23 -11.39 0.45
C THR A 133 -15.42 -10.63 -0.15
N ARG A 134 -15.94 -11.14 -1.27
CA ARG A 134 -17.19 -10.68 -1.90
C ARG A 134 -18.33 -11.70 -1.79
N GLY A 135 -18.05 -12.92 -1.35
CA GLY A 135 -19.08 -13.90 -1.01
C GLY A 135 -19.38 -13.93 0.48
N GLY A 136 -20.57 -14.45 0.84
CA GLY A 136 -21.06 -14.50 2.22
C GLY A 136 -21.18 -13.11 2.85
N SER A 137 -20.65 -12.94 4.06
CA SER A 137 -20.53 -11.62 4.71
C SER A 137 -19.45 -10.79 4.00
N VAL A 138 -19.87 -9.90 3.10
CA VAL A 138 -18.99 -9.01 2.34
C VAL A 138 -18.17 -8.15 3.29
N GLY A 139 -16.85 -8.19 3.16
CA GLY A 139 -15.97 -7.39 4.01
C GLY A 139 -14.53 -7.89 4.06
N PRO A 140 -13.69 -7.21 4.84
CA PRO A 140 -12.33 -7.64 5.07
C PRO A 140 -12.32 -8.89 5.95
N VAL A 141 -11.48 -9.85 5.58
CA VAL A 141 -11.16 -11.05 6.37
C VAL A 141 -10.03 -10.72 7.34
N ILE A 142 -8.96 -10.12 6.80
CA ILE A 142 -7.77 -9.66 7.52
C ILE A 142 -7.37 -8.32 6.93
N THR A 143 -6.89 -7.40 7.76
CA THR A 143 -6.27 -6.16 7.32
C THR A 143 -4.91 -5.91 7.98
N LEU A 144 -4.11 -5.06 7.34
CA LEU A 144 -3.00 -4.35 7.97
C LEU A 144 -3.43 -2.89 8.11
N ASP A 145 -3.47 -2.38 9.34
CA ASP A 145 -4.05 -1.10 9.68
C ASP A 145 -3.02 -0.14 10.29
N ALA A 146 -3.08 1.13 9.91
CA ALA A 146 -2.32 2.24 10.50
C ALA A 146 -3.21 3.09 11.41
N VAL A 147 -3.32 2.73 12.69
CA VAL A 147 -4.28 3.33 13.64
C VAL A 147 -3.56 3.68 14.94
N ALA A 148 -3.89 4.83 15.52
CA ALA A 148 -3.39 5.28 16.82
C ALA A 148 -1.85 5.15 16.99
N GLY A 149 -1.09 5.54 15.96
CA GLY A 149 0.37 5.53 15.96
C GLY A 149 0.98 4.14 15.83
N LYS A 150 0.22 3.14 15.40
CA LYS A 150 0.67 1.76 15.21
C LYS A 150 0.30 1.23 13.83
N VAL A 151 1.13 0.32 13.32
CA VAL A 151 0.80 -0.57 12.22
C VAL A 151 0.50 -1.93 12.81
N SER A 152 -0.70 -2.46 12.58
CA SER A 152 -1.19 -3.68 13.24
C SER A 152 -1.99 -4.56 12.29
N ILE A 153 -1.93 -5.88 12.49
CA ILE A 153 -2.87 -6.78 11.85
C ILE A 153 -4.21 -6.68 12.56
N GLN A 154 -5.31 -6.74 11.81
CA GLN A 154 -6.64 -7.02 12.34
C GLN A 154 -7.17 -8.28 11.68
N ASP A 155 -7.62 -9.23 12.49
CA ASP A 155 -8.23 -10.47 12.04
C ASP A 155 -9.72 -10.43 12.34
N ILE A 156 -10.51 -9.99 11.36
CA ILE A 156 -11.94 -9.72 11.55
C ILE A 156 -12.74 -11.01 11.73
N VAL A 157 -12.30 -12.10 11.08
CA VAL A 157 -13.05 -13.35 11.07
C VAL A 157 -12.80 -14.19 12.33
N ARG A 158 -11.55 -14.26 12.81
CA ARG A 158 -11.22 -15.06 13.99
C ARG A 158 -11.06 -14.23 15.27
N GLY A 159 -11.01 -12.90 15.13
CA GLY A 159 -10.63 -12.01 16.21
C GLY A 159 -9.14 -12.06 16.50
N CYS A 160 -8.64 -11.03 17.17
CA CYS A 160 -7.29 -11.03 17.71
C CYS A 160 -7.26 -11.69 19.10
N PRO A 161 -6.14 -12.34 19.48
CA PRO A 161 -5.94 -12.80 20.85
C PRO A 161 -6.06 -11.66 21.87
N SER A 162 -6.16 -11.99 23.17
CA SER A 162 -6.32 -11.00 24.25
C SER A 162 -5.17 -9.98 24.35
N ASN A 163 -3.96 -10.37 23.93
CA ASN A 163 -2.79 -9.49 23.82
C ASN A 163 -2.71 -8.73 22.48
N GLY A 164 -3.75 -8.81 21.66
CA GLY A 164 -3.83 -8.21 20.34
C GLY A 164 -3.14 -9.02 19.25
N CYS A 165 -3.46 -8.69 18.01
CA CYS A 165 -2.72 -9.17 16.86
C CYS A 165 -1.32 -8.50 16.77
N PRO A 166 -0.38 -9.07 16.00
CA PRO A 166 0.95 -8.47 15.80
C PRO A 166 0.86 -6.98 15.41
N SER A 167 1.65 -6.16 16.09
CA SER A 167 1.72 -4.72 15.85
C SER A 167 3.11 -4.15 16.09
N ILE A 168 3.39 -3.02 15.43
CA ILE A 168 4.61 -2.23 15.59
C ILE A 168 4.27 -0.73 15.68
N PRO A 169 5.13 0.10 16.29
CA PRO A 169 4.98 1.56 16.20
C PRO A 169 5.01 2.03 14.74
N LEU A 170 4.17 3.00 14.37
CA LEU A 170 4.11 3.57 13.02
C LEU A 170 5.49 4.06 12.54
N LYS A 171 6.25 4.72 13.43
CA LYS A 171 7.62 5.18 13.15
C LYS A 171 8.61 4.08 12.75
N SER A 172 8.32 2.83 13.10
CA SER A 172 9.16 1.69 12.71
C SER A 172 8.88 1.23 11.28
N PHE A 173 7.76 1.66 10.69
CA PHE A 173 7.25 1.31 9.36
C PHE A 173 7.40 2.44 8.35
N THR A 174 7.28 3.70 8.76
CA THR A 174 7.36 4.87 7.85
C THR A 174 8.79 5.21 7.43
N ASP A 175 8.91 5.99 6.34
CA ASP A 175 10.16 6.47 5.74
C ASP A 175 11.18 5.38 5.41
N LYS A 176 10.66 4.22 5.02
CA LYS A 176 11.44 3.11 4.50
C LYS A 176 10.59 2.32 3.53
N THR A 177 11.26 1.64 2.62
CA THR A 177 10.61 0.66 1.76
C THR A 177 10.47 -0.65 2.52
N THR A 178 9.26 -1.19 2.56
CA THR A 178 8.95 -2.50 3.13
C THR A 178 8.64 -3.49 2.03
N ILE A 179 9.13 -4.72 2.18
CA ILE A 179 8.81 -5.87 1.33
C ILE A 179 7.70 -6.66 2.01
N HIS A 180 6.59 -6.80 1.31
CA HIS A 180 5.45 -7.57 1.74
C HIS A 180 5.43 -8.91 1.01
N SER A 181 5.26 -10.00 1.74
CA SER A 181 5.14 -11.34 1.17
C SER A 181 3.94 -12.05 1.78
N MET A 182 3.06 -12.57 0.94
CA MET A 182 1.87 -13.31 1.35
C MET A 182 1.82 -14.64 0.63
N THR A 183 1.52 -15.71 1.36
CA THR A 183 1.05 -16.97 0.81
C THR A 183 -0.33 -17.23 1.41
N VAL A 184 -1.33 -17.45 0.57
CA VAL A 184 -2.72 -17.59 0.99
C VAL A 184 -3.39 -18.72 0.23
N LYS A 185 -4.14 -19.55 0.95
CA LYS A 185 -5.15 -20.45 0.40
C LYS A 185 -6.52 -19.84 0.66
N TYR A 186 -7.27 -19.53 -0.39
CA TYR A 186 -8.60 -18.94 -0.27
C TYR A 186 -9.67 -19.99 0.03
N GLY A 187 -10.80 -19.51 0.56
CA GLY A 187 -11.97 -20.33 0.86
C GLY A 187 -12.20 -20.60 2.35
N PRO A 188 -13.28 -21.33 2.69
CA PRO A 188 -13.69 -21.59 4.07
C PRO A 188 -12.65 -22.36 4.91
N GLN A 189 -11.84 -23.19 4.25
CA GLN A 189 -10.73 -23.96 4.86
C GLN A 189 -9.38 -23.46 4.34
N GLY A 190 -9.22 -22.14 4.40
CA GLY A 190 -8.06 -21.43 3.92
C GLY A 190 -6.92 -21.36 4.95
N SER A 191 -5.86 -20.67 4.53
CA SER A 191 -4.73 -20.32 5.36
C SER A 191 -4.04 -19.08 4.84
N VAL A 192 -3.30 -18.38 5.69
CA VAL A 192 -2.45 -17.27 5.30
C VAL A 192 -1.13 -17.31 6.07
N LYS A 193 -0.06 -16.95 5.38
CA LYS A 193 1.23 -16.58 5.95
C LYS A 193 1.62 -15.24 5.35
N TYR A 194 1.73 -14.22 6.19
CA TYR A 194 2.02 -12.85 5.78
C TYR A 194 3.24 -12.32 6.54
N THR A 195 4.14 -11.64 5.84
CA THR A 195 5.35 -11.07 6.41
C THR A 195 5.63 -9.71 5.81
N VAL A 196 6.09 -8.79 6.66
CA VAL A 196 6.60 -7.47 6.29
C VAL A 196 8.06 -7.40 6.73
N LYS A 197 8.95 -7.06 5.79
CA LYS A 197 10.38 -6.84 6.05
C LYS A 197 10.79 -5.43 5.65
N ASP A 198 11.78 -4.89 6.34
CA ASP A 198 12.52 -3.71 5.89
C ASP A 198 13.37 -4.10 4.66
N ALA A 199 13.21 -3.39 3.53
CA ALA A 199 13.88 -3.72 2.27
C ALA A 199 15.40 -3.51 2.35
N ALA A 200 15.86 -2.49 3.10
CA ALA A 200 17.27 -2.14 3.18
C ALA A 200 18.05 -3.11 4.06
N THR A 201 17.44 -3.57 5.16
CA THR A 201 18.13 -4.42 6.15
C THR A 201 17.73 -5.89 6.12
N GLY A 202 16.63 -6.23 5.44
CA GLY A 202 16.04 -7.57 5.47
C GLY A 202 15.38 -7.96 6.81
N LYS A 203 15.37 -7.05 7.80
CA LYS A 203 14.79 -7.30 9.12
C LYS A 203 13.28 -7.49 9.02
N THR A 204 12.78 -8.58 9.60
CA THR A 204 11.33 -8.78 9.78
C THR A 204 10.76 -7.75 10.74
N LEU A 205 9.77 -6.99 10.27
CA LEU A 205 9.03 -6.00 11.05
C LEU A 205 7.75 -6.59 11.63
N LEU A 206 7.04 -7.40 10.84
CA LEU A 206 5.77 -7.99 11.23
C LEU A 206 5.61 -9.36 10.56
N THR A 207 5.11 -10.34 11.30
CA THR A 207 4.70 -11.64 10.77
C THR A 207 3.33 -11.98 11.32
N TYR A 208 2.52 -12.62 10.49
CA TYR A 208 1.22 -13.13 10.88
C TYR A 208 0.90 -14.42 10.12
N SER A 209 0.23 -15.36 10.78
CA SER A 209 -0.22 -16.60 10.14
C SER A 209 -1.51 -17.07 10.80
N ALA A 210 -2.40 -17.64 10.00
CA ALA A 210 -3.66 -18.19 10.48
C ALA A 210 -4.20 -19.25 9.53
N THR A 211 -5.06 -20.11 10.06
CA THR A 211 -5.84 -21.11 9.33
C THR A 211 -7.33 -20.87 9.56
N GLY A 212 -8.18 -21.37 8.67
CA GLY A 212 -9.62 -21.17 8.71
C GLY A 212 -10.09 -20.29 7.55
N SER A 213 -11.27 -19.69 7.67
CA SER A 213 -11.85 -18.95 6.55
C SER A 213 -10.96 -17.79 6.10
N MET A 214 -10.61 -17.82 4.80
CA MET A 214 -9.95 -16.75 4.05
C MET A 214 -10.90 -16.17 3.00
N GLY A 215 -12.18 -16.02 3.35
CA GLY A 215 -13.23 -15.57 2.44
C GLY A 215 -13.90 -16.72 1.68
N THR A 216 -14.86 -16.37 0.81
CA THR A 216 -15.62 -17.33 0.00
C THR A 216 -16.00 -16.71 -1.36
N GLU A 217 -16.24 -17.55 -2.37
CA GLU A 217 -16.66 -17.23 -3.74
C GLU A 217 -15.65 -16.41 -4.57
N SER A 218 -15.35 -15.18 -4.14
CA SER A 218 -14.47 -14.25 -4.84
C SER A 218 -13.69 -13.40 -3.83
N THR A 219 -12.49 -13.87 -3.47
CA THR A 219 -11.63 -13.18 -2.52
C THR A 219 -10.43 -12.55 -3.22
N SER A 220 -10.10 -11.31 -2.89
CA SER A 220 -8.96 -10.59 -3.47
C SER A 220 -8.01 -10.07 -2.40
N LEU A 221 -6.72 -10.06 -2.69
CA LEU A 221 -5.78 -9.18 -2.02
C LEU A 221 -6.03 -7.74 -2.50
N LYS A 222 -6.06 -6.79 -1.56
CA LYS A 222 -5.94 -5.36 -1.85
C LYS A 222 -4.85 -4.73 -1.01
N PHE A 223 -4.21 -3.69 -1.53
CA PHE A 223 -3.22 -2.89 -0.80
C PHE A 223 -3.14 -1.48 -1.35
N GLY A 224 -2.72 -0.53 -0.52
CA GLY A 224 -2.71 0.89 -0.84
C GLY A 224 -3.01 1.71 0.41
N MET A 225 -3.88 2.72 0.28
CA MET A 225 -4.37 3.53 1.39
C MET A 225 -5.89 3.59 1.34
N TYR A 226 -6.57 3.15 2.39
CA TYR A 226 -8.02 3.29 2.51
C TYR A 226 -8.42 3.63 3.94
N ARG A 227 -8.97 4.82 4.15
CA ARG A 227 -9.22 5.36 5.50
C ARG A 227 -10.55 6.06 5.61
N LEU A 228 -11.05 6.15 6.84
CA LEU A 228 -12.14 7.07 7.17
C LEU A 228 -11.63 8.52 7.07
N ALA A 229 -12.41 9.39 6.44
CA ALA A 229 -12.15 10.81 6.40
C ALA A 229 -12.74 11.46 7.66
N VAL A 230 -11.89 12.07 8.49
CA VAL A 230 -12.30 12.64 9.78
C VAL A 230 -11.55 13.94 10.06
N SER A 231 -12.15 14.80 10.89
CA SER A 231 -11.48 16.02 11.34
C SER A 231 -10.16 15.71 12.06
N GLY A 232 -9.14 16.55 11.85
CA GLY A 232 -7.81 16.38 12.44
C GLY A 232 -6.93 15.31 11.77
N MET A 233 -7.37 14.72 10.66
CA MET A 233 -6.52 13.85 9.85
C MET A 233 -5.41 14.65 9.14
N THR A 234 -4.34 13.96 8.78
CA THR A 234 -3.23 14.52 8.01
C THR A 234 -3.29 14.07 6.56
N ALA A 235 -2.52 14.72 5.69
CA ALA A 235 -2.30 14.20 4.35
C ALA A 235 -1.60 12.83 4.46
N ALA A 236 -1.95 11.89 3.59
CA ALA A 236 -1.27 10.61 3.52
C ALA A 236 -0.56 10.49 2.17
N SER A 237 0.64 9.94 2.19
CA SER A 237 1.43 9.71 0.99
C SER A 237 2.12 8.37 1.06
N ALA A 238 1.97 7.59 -0.01
CA ALA A 238 2.56 6.29 -0.14
C ALA A 238 3.15 6.08 -1.54
N THR A 239 4.02 5.10 -1.67
CA THR A 239 4.45 4.55 -2.96
C THR A 239 4.34 3.04 -2.88
N VAL A 240 3.74 2.42 -3.89
CA VAL A 240 3.60 0.96 -3.96
C VAL A 240 4.03 0.46 -5.31
N GLY A 241 4.54 -0.77 -5.38
CA GLY A 241 5.09 -1.26 -6.63
C GLY A 241 5.78 -2.60 -6.51
N ASP A 242 6.56 -2.94 -7.53
CA ASP A 242 7.29 -4.21 -7.66
C ASP A 242 6.40 -5.43 -7.37
N PHE A 243 5.13 -5.37 -7.81
CA PHE A 243 4.15 -6.40 -7.56
C PHE A 243 4.42 -7.64 -8.40
N SER A 244 4.39 -8.81 -7.76
CA SER A 244 4.46 -10.11 -8.42
C SER A 244 3.52 -11.09 -7.75
N TYR A 245 3.07 -12.07 -8.53
CA TYR A 245 2.14 -13.08 -8.06
C TYR A 245 2.33 -14.39 -8.82
N LYS A 246 2.00 -15.51 -8.16
CA LYS A 246 1.89 -16.83 -8.79
C LYS A 246 0.84 -17.67 -8.09
N GLN A 247 0.09 -18.45 -8.86
CA GLN A 247 -0.73 -19.52 -8.30
C GLN A 247 0.18 -20.69 -7.91
N LEU A 248 -0.12 -21.35 -6.78
CA LEU A 248 0.60 -22.50 -6.26
C LEU A 248 -0.13 -23.81 -6.59
#